data_AF-A0AAX2AKP1-F1
#
_entry.id   AF-A0AAX2AKP1-F1
#
_cell.length_a   1.000
_cell.length_b   1.000
_cell.length_c   1.000
_cell.angle_alpha   90.00
_cell.angle_beta   90.00
_cell.angle_gamma   90.00
#
_symmetry.space_group_name_H-M   'P 1'
#
loop_
_entity.id
_entity.type
_entity.pdbx_description
1 polymer ?
#
loop_
_entity_poly.entity_id
_entity_poly.type
_entity_poly.pdbx_seq_one_letter_code
_entity_poly.pdbx_strand_id
1 'polypeptide(L)'
;MLDKKQLLQEIETTYKNHKKIKEILKDFEYGINLNNWAYQFTKEDFGKNIELSRKLFHFTLSNASEFRDYIDFAKYISKNDGLSDNELAKEAYKLALSKVTLLRDLRNLADILALKKDSFYDKDMAKEVYKEALLKTTSPYDYLCIAESLCNKDMLNDKVWAKEVYKLAIKASSNSDDLEAIAQSVALEENLNDEEWSNKIFSMNI
;
A
#
# COMPACT_ATOMS: atom_id res chain seq x y z
N MET A 1 -24.20 1.68 12.98
CA MET A 1 -23.90 1.19 11.61
C MET A 1 -24.66 2.08 10.64
N LEU A 2 -23.99 2.69 9.66
CA LEU A 2 -24.69 3.38 8.58
C LEU A 2 -25.49 2.33 7.79
N ASP A 3 -26.79 2.56 7.61
CA ASP A 3 -27.66 1.66 6.86
C ASP A 3 -27.47 1.88 5.35
N LYS A 4 -27.20 0.79 4.61
CA LYS A 4 -27.09 0.80 3.13
C LYS A 4 -28.30 1.50 2.50
N LYS A 5 -29.50 1.29 3.06
CA LYS A 5 -30.75 1.87 2.55
C LYS A 5 -30.79 3.39 2.71
N GLN A 6 -30.33 3.92 3.84
CA GLN A 6 -30.27 5.37 4.09
C GLN A 6 -29.30 6.04 3.12
N LEU A 7 -28.12 5.44 2.92
CA LEU A 7 -27.10 5.97 2.02
C LEU A 7 -27.58 5.96 0.56
N LEU A 8 -28.26 4.90 0.13
CA LEU A 8 -28.91 4.82 -1.18
C LEU A 8 -29.97 5.93 -1.35
N GLN A 9 -30.86 6.11 -0.39
CA GLN A 9 -31.90 7.14 -0.46
C GLN A 9 -31.31 8.56 -0.55
N GLU A 10 -30.23 8.82 0.19
CA GLU A 10 -29.50 10.09 0.13
C GLU A 10 -28.86 10.30 -1.25
N ILE A 11 -28.20 9.28 -1.82
CA ILE A 11 -27.62 9.30 -3.18
C ILE A 11 -28.71 9.54 -4.23
N GLU A 12 -29.82 8.80 -4.18
CA GLU A 12 -30.95 8.93 -5.09
C GLU A 12 -31.52 10.34 -5.07
N THR A 13 -31.74 10.89 -3.88
CA THR A 13 -32.33 12.22 -3.72
C THR A 13 -31.37 13.30 -4.20
N THR A 14 -30.10 13.20 -3.81
CA THR A 14 -29.05 14.20 -4.11
C THR A 14 -28.75 14.24 -5.61
N TYR A 15 -28.63 13.08 -6.24
CA TYR A 15 -28.18 12.96 -7.62
C TYR A 15 -29.28 12.50 -8.59
N LYS A 16 -30.56 12.66 -8.25
CA LYS A 16 -31.71 12.21 -9.07
C LYS A 16 -31.65 12.60 -10.54
N ASN A 17 -31.09 13.78 -10.84
CA ASN A 17 -30.98 14.33 -12.19
C ASN A 17 -29.56 14.22 -12.77
N HIS A 18 -28.62 13.63 -12.03
CA HIS A 18 -27.24 13.50 -12.48
C HIS A 18 -27.13 12.39 -13.53
N LYS A 19 -26.38 12.65 -14.62
CA LYS A 19 -26.20 11.71 -15.74
C LYS A 19 -25.70 10.32 -15.33
N LYS A 20 -24.98 10.23 -14.20
CA LYS A 20 -24.40 8.98 -13.66
C LYS A 20 -25.28 8.25 -12.66
N ILE A 21 -26.47 8.74 -12.30
CA ILE A 21 -27.28 8.14 -11.22
C ILE A 21 -27.55 6.65 -11.42
N LYS A 22 -27.91 6.23 -12.64
CA LYS A 22 -28.16 4.81 -12.95
C LYS A 22 -26.93 3.92 -12.74
N GLU A 23 -25.74 4.44 -13.06
CA GLU A 23 -24.47 3.74 -12.87
C GLU A 23 -24.13 3.63 -11.38
N ILE A 24 -24.28 4.73 -10.63
CA ILE A 24 -24.04 4.77 -9.18
C ILE A 24 -24.93 3.76 -8.46
N LEU A 25 -26.23 3.73 -8.75
CA LEU A 25 -27.17 2.82 -8.10
C LEU A 25 -26.88 1.36 -8.43
N LYS A 26 -26.53 1.06 -9.69
CA LYS A 26 -26.12 -0.29 -10.11
C LYS A 26 -24.86 -0.74 -9.37
N ASP A 27 -23.85 0.11 -9.29
CA ASP A 27 -22.60 -0.19 -8.60
C ASP A 27 -22.84 -0.41 -7.10
N PHE A 28 -23.75 0.36 -6.50
CA PHE A 28 -24.20 0.18 -5.12
C PHE A 28 -24.94 -1.13 -4.85
N GLU A 29 -25.76 -1.58 -5.79
CA GLU A 29 -26.48 -2.85 -5.72
C GLU A 29 -25.49 -4.00 -5.56
N TYR A 30 -24.49 -4.05 -6.44
CA TYR A 30 -23.46 -5.10 -6.48
C TYR A 30 -22.28 -4.87 -5.53
N GLY A 31 -22.20 -3.71 -4.87
CA GLY A 31 -21.09 -3.38 -3.97
C GLY A 31 -19.76 -3.17 -4.67
N ILE A 32 -19.78 -2.77 -5.94
CA ILE A 32 -18.59 -2.57 -6.77
C ILE A 32 -18.28 -1.08 -6.92
N ASN A 33 -17.02 -0.73 -7.18
CA ASN A 33 -16.56 0.65 -7.43
C ASN A 33 -16.90 1.70 -6.36
N LEU A 34 -17.33 1.30 -5.17
CA LEU A 34 -17.83 2.24 -4.15
C LEU A 34 -16.76 3.25 -3.71
N ASN A 35 -15.49 2.86 -3.71
CA ASN A 35 -14.34 3.69 -3.36
C ASN A 35 -14.14 4.79 -4.40
N ASN A 36 -14.30 4.42 -5.68
CA ASN A 36 -14.27 5.37 -6.76
C ASN A 36 -15.44 6.34 -6.63
N TRP A 37 -16.66 5.87 -6.36
CA TRP A 37 -17.81 6.78 -6.16
C TRP A 37 -17.64 7.70 -4.96
N ALA A 38 -17.11 7.20 -3.84
CA ALA A 38 -16.80 8.01 -2.67
C ALA A 38 -15.81 9.12 -3.03
N TYR A 39 -14.77 8.80 -3.80
CA TYR A 39 -13.85 9.79 -4.35
C TYR A 39 -14.52 10.74 -5.37
N GLN A 40 -15.36 10.24 -6.29
CA GLN A 40 -16.06 11.07 -7.28
C GLN A 40 -16.99 12.08 -6.62
N PHE A 41 -17.62 11.75 -5.49
CA PHE A 41 -18.45 12.69 -4.74
C PHE A 41 -17.66 13.92 -4.24
N THR A 42 -16.34 13.83 -4.12
CA THR A 42 -15.48 15.00 -3.80
C THR A 42 -15.26 15.94 -4.99
N LYS A 43 -15.67 15.56 -6.21
CA LYS A 43 -15.41 16.31 -7.45
C LYS A 43 -16.50 17.31 -7.76
N GLU A 44 -16.15 18.31 -8.57
CA GLU A 44 -17.06 19.39 -9.01
C GLU A 44 -18.31 18.85 -9.72
N ASP A 45 -18.21 17.79 -10.53
CA ASP A 45 -19.36 17.15 -11.21
C ASP A 45 -20.43 16.65 -10.20
N PHE A 46 -20.02 16.42 -8.95
CA PHE A 46 -20.87 16.00 -7.84
C PHE A 46 -21.03 17.07 -6.75
N GLY A 47 -20.66 18.32 -7.05
CA GLY A 47 -20.82 19.46 -6.15
C GLY A 47 -19.94 19.40 -4.90
N LYS A 48 -18.81 18.68 -4.93
CA LYS A 48 -17.90 18.50 -3.79
C LYS A 48 -18.62 18.04 -2.52
N ASN A 49 -19.46 17.01 -2.64
CA ASN A 49 -20.20 16.44 -1.52
C ASN A 49 -19.29 15.60 -0.58
N ILE A 50 -18.51 16.32 0.24
CA ILE A 50 -17.56 15.76 1.21
C ILE A 50 -18.27 14.90 2.27
N GLU A 51 -19.47 15.30 2.70
CA GLU A 51 -20.23 14.55 3.70
C GLU A 51 -20.64 13.18 3.17
N LEU A 52 -21.25 13.12 1.99
CA LEU A 52 -21.68 11.86 1.37
C LEU A 52 -20.49 10.98 0.98
N SER A 53 -19.40 11.59 0.50
CA SER A 53 -18.12 10.92 0.27
C SER A 53 -17.63 10.21 1.54
N ARG A 54 -17.55 10.93 2.67
CA ARG A 54 -17.13 10.40 3.96
C ARG A 54 -18.04 9.29 4.47
N LYS A 55 -19.37 9.46 4.38
CA LYS A 55 -20.35 8.42 4.73
C LYS A 55 -20.13 7.15 3.92
N LEU A 56 -19.92 7.28 2.61
CA LEU A 56 -19.66 6.14 1.73
C LEU A 56 -18.34 5.45 2.07
N PHE A 57 -17.25 6.19 2.31
CA PHE A 57 -16.00 5.59 2.75
C PHE A 57 -16.16 4.78 4.05
N HIS A 58 -16.80 5.34 5.08
CA HIS A 58 -17.05 4.59 6.32
C HIS A 58 -17.91 3.35 6.09
N PHE A 59 -18.96 3.46 5.28
CA PHE A 59 -19.79 2.31 4.91
C PHE A 59 -18.95 1.23 4.24
N THR A 60 -18.16 1.58 3.23
CA THR A 60 -17.32 0.62 2.50
C THR A 60 -16.24 0.00 3.38
N LEU A 61 -15.59 0.79 4.23
CA LEU A 61 -14.56 0.35 5.15
C LEU A 61 -15.11 -0.67 6.17
N SER A 62 -16.33 -0.44 6.67
CA SER A 62 -16.98 -1.35 7.61
C SER A 62 -17.46 -2.67 7.01
N ASN A 63 -17.62 -2.73 5.68
CA ASN A 63 -18.08 -3.92 4.95
C ASN A 63 -16.95 -4.63 4.19
N ALA A 64 -15.75 -4.06 4.17
CA ALA A 64 -14.60 -4.68 3.55
C ALA A 64 -14.13 -5.90 4.34
N SER A 65 -13.65 -6.91 3.61
CA SER A 65 -13.09 -8.13 4.19
C SER A 65 -11.66 -8.39 3.74
N GLU A 66 -11.26 -7.87 2.58
CA GLU A 66 -9.97 -8.16 1.97
C GLU A 66 -8.94 -7.06 2.24
N PHE A 67 -7.68 -7.44 2.44
CA PHE A 67 -6.60 -6.48 2.69
C PHE A 67 -6.48 -5.41 1.58
N ARG A 68 -6.76 -5.80 0.33
CA ARG A 68 -6.66 -4.91 -0.84
C ARG A 68 -7.69 -3.79 -0.80
N ASP A 69 -8.89 -4.09 -0.32
CA ASP A 69 -9.97 -3.11 -0.18
C ASP A 69 -9.50 -1.98 0.75
N TYR A 70 -8.90 -2.34 1.89
CA TYR A 70 -8.37 -1.39 2.86
C TYR A 70 -7.29 -0.47 2.27
N ILE A 71 -6.36 -1.01 1.50
CA ILE A 71 -5.32 -0.24 0.82
C ILE A 71 -5.92 0.72 -0.21
N ASP A 72 -6.88 0.26 -1.00
CA ASP A 72 -7.50 1.08 -2.01
C ASP A 72 -8.32 2.21 -1.38
N PHE A 73 -9.04 1.97 -0.28
CA PHE A 73 -9.71 3.05 0.47
C PHE A 73 -8.70 4.09 0.93
N ALA A 74 -7.62 3.65 1.60
CA ALA A 74 -6.65 4.56 2.18
C ALA A 74 -6.03 5.48 1.11
N LYS A 75 -5.76 4.95 -0.09
CA LYS A 75 -5.29 5.73 -1.24
C LYS A 75 -6.30 6.79 -1.67
N TYR A 76 -7.59 6.44 -1.84
CA TYR A 76 -8.58 7.42 -2.30
C TYR A 76 -8.92 8.49 -1.26
N ILE A 77 -8.96 8.11 0.02
CA ILE A 77 -9.29 9.00 1.14
C ILE A 77 -8.20 10.07 1.33
N SER A 78 -6.93 9.69 1.16
CA SER A 78 -5.77 10.57 1.38
C SER A 78 -5.39 11.44 0.18
N LYS A 79 -6.06 11.28 -0.97
CA LYS A 79 -5.78 12.14 -2.13
C LYS A 79 -6.04 13.61 -1.78
N ASN A 80 -5.06 14.45 -2.13
CA ASN A 80 -5.11 15.91 -1.92
C ASN A 80 -6.30 16.58 -2.64
N ASP A 81 -6.74 16.00 -3.76
CA ASP A 81 -7.89 16.49 -4.52
C ASP A 81 -9.21 15.79 -4.12
N GLY A 82 -9.18 14.96 -3.07
CA GLY A 82 -10.32 14.22 -2.51
C GLY A 82 -10.65 14.68 -1.10
N LEU A 83 -10.84 13.73 -0.17
CA LEU A 83 -11.09 14.04 1.24
C LEU A 83 -9.87 14.60 1.97
N SER A 84 -8.66 14.30 1.49
CA SER A 84 -7.39 14.63 2.17
C SER A 84 -7.37 14.19 3.64
N ASP A 85 -8.02 13.07 3.97
CA ASP A 85 -8.20 12.63 5.34
C ASP A 85 -7.14 11.59 5.73
N ASN A 86 -5.98 12.08 6.14
CA ASN A 86 -4.86 11.22 6.50
C ASN A 86 -5.11 10.40 7.77
N GLU A 87 -5.95 10.86 8.69
CA GLU A 87 -6.29 10.09 9.90
C GLU A 87 -7.13 8.87 9.54
N LEU A 88 -8.18 9.05 8.72
CA LEU A 88 -8.99 7.93 8.25
C LEU A 88 -8.21 6.99 7.33
N ALA A 89 -7.30 7.52 6.50
CA ALA A 89 -6.39 6.70 5.71
C ALA A 89 -5.47 5.85 6.60
N LYS A 90 -4.94 6.42 7.69
CA LYS A 90 -4.13 5.69 8.68
C LYS A 90 -4.91 4.58 9.35
N GLU A 91 -6.18 4.80 9.70
CA GLU A 91 -7.06 3.76 10.23
C GLU A 91 -7.27 2.62 9.22
N ALA A 92 -7.52 2.94 7.95
CA ALA A 92 -7.65 1.95 6.90
C ALA A 92 -6.37 1.13 6.71
N TYR A 93 -5.17 1.73 6.76
CA TYR A 93 -3.92 0.98 6.71
C TYR A 93 -3.68 0.08 7.93
N LYS A 94 -4.08 0.50 9.13
CA LYS A 94 -4.04 -0.38 10.32
C LYS A 94 -4.97 -1.58 10.16
N LEU A 95 -6.15 -1.38 9.59
CA LEU A 95 -7.06 -2.48 9.25
C LEU A 95 -6.46 -3.38 8.17
N ALA A 96 -5.86 -2.82 7.12
CA ALA A 96 -5.14 -3.58 6.10
C ALA A 96 -4.09 -4.49 6.74
N LEU A 97 -3.23 -3.92 7.60
CA LEU A 97 -2.18 -4.65 8.33
C LEU A 97 -2.77 -5.82 9.14
N SER A 98 -3.89 -5.62 9.83
CA SER A 98 -4.57 -6.68 10.59
C SER A 98 -5.12 -7.85 9.76
N LYS A 99 -5.25 -7.66 8.44
CA LYS A 99 -5.78 -8.66 7.47
C LYS A 99 -4.71 -9.26 6.58
N VAL A 100 -3.48 -8.75 6.60
CA VAL A 100 -2.38 -9.27 5.77
C VAL A 100 -2.00 -10.67 6.24
N THR A 101 -2.03 -11.64 5.33
CA THR A 101 -1.63 -13.03 5.58
C THR A 101 -0.37 -13.42 4.82
N LEU A 102 -0.09 -12.77 3.68
CA LEU A 102 1.07 -13.06 2.83
C LEU A 102 2.21 -12.08 3.10
N LEU A 103 3.44 -12.58 3.22
CA LEU A 103 4.63 -11.75 3.44
C LEU A 103 4.85 -10.72 2.32
N ARG A 104 4.61 -11.11 1.06
CA ARG A 104 4.67 -10.18 -0.08
C ARG A 104 3.69 -9.02 0.07
N ASP A 105 2.49 -9.28 0.60
CA ASP A 105 1.47 -8.24 0.79
C ASP A 105 1.83 -7.33 1.97
N LEU A 106 2.51 -7.86 2.99
CA LEU A 106 3.09 -7.08 4.11
C LEU A 106 4.18 -6.12 3.62
N ARG A 107 5.10 -6.62 2.79
CA ARG A 107 6.12 -5.79 2.14
C ARG A 107 5.49 -4.71 1.27
N ASN A 108 4.52 -5.07 0.42
CA ASN A 108 3.80 -4.11 -0.43
C ASN A 108 3.10 -3.01 0.40
N LEU A 109 2.53 -3.36 1.56
CA LEU A 109 1.97 -2.36 2.47
C LEU A 109 3.05 -1.38 2.98
N ALA A 110 4.22 -1.88 3.37
CA ALA A 110 5.34 -1.03 3.77
C ALA A 110 5.82 -0.13 2.60
N ASP A 111 5.93 -0.68 1.39
CA ASP A 111 6.32 0.06 0.17
C ASP A 111 5.34 1.22 -0.09
N ILE A 112 4.03 0.96 0.00
CA ILE A 112 2.98 1.97 -0.17
C ILE A 112 3.10 3.08 0.88
N LEU A 113 3.33 2.73 2.15
CA LEU A 113 3.48 3.71 3.23
C LEU A 113 4.77 4.53 3.10
N ALA A 114 5.81 3.95 2.50
CA ALA A 114 7.09 4.59 2.26
C ALA A 114 7.11 5.48 1.02
N LEU A 115 6.22 5.26 0.06
CA LEU A 115 6.20 5.98 -1.22
C LEU A 115 5.67 7.40 -1.04
N LYS A 116 6.52 8.41 -1.29
CA LYS A 116 6.14 9.81 -1.22
C LYS A 116 5.44 10.26 -2.52
N LYS A 117 4.14 9.99 -2.63
CA LYS A 117 3.27 10.35 -3.78
C LYS A 117 2.09 11.24 -3.34
N ASP A 118 1.18 11.57 -4.26
CA ASP A 118 -0.11 12.27 -4.04
C ASP A 118 -1.13 11.47 -3.19
N SER A 119 -0.68 10.74 -2.19
CA SER A 119 -1.49 9.96 -1.25
C SER A 119 -0.82 9.92 0.13
N PHE A 120 -1.42 9.19 1.06
CA PHE A 120 -0.90 9.00 2.41
C PHE A 120 0.53 8.45 2.38
N TYR A 121 1.42 9.17 3.06
CA TYR A 121 2.81 8.81 3.32
C TYR A 121 3.03 8.84 4.83
N ASP A 122 3.48 7.73 5.41
CA ASP A 122 3.80 7.61 6.83
C ASP A 122 5.09 6.81 6.99
N LYS A 123 6.21 7.55 7.04
CA LYS A 123 7.57 6.99 7.13
C LYS A 123 7.74 6.07 8.32
N ASP A 124 7.19 6.44 9.48
CA ASP A 124 7.40 5.71 10.72
C ASP A 124 6.59 4.42 10.70
N MET A 125 5.34 4.48 10.23
CA MET A 125 4.53 3.28 10.01
C MET A 125 5.16 2.35 8.98
N ALA A 126 5.71 2.88 7.88
CA ALA A 126 6.43 2.07 6.90
C ALA A 126 7.61 1.30 7.54
N LYS A 127 8.42 1.98 8.36
CA LYS A 127 9.53 1.35 9.10
C LYS A 127 9.05 0.25 10.05
N GLU A 128 7.93 0.46 10.73
CA GLU A 128 7.34 -0.57 11.61
C GLU A 128 6.90 -1.80 10.80
N VAL A 129 6.21 -1.60 9.68
CA VAL A 129 5.75 -2.70 8.83
C VAL A 129 6.91 -3.45 8.18
N TYR A 130 7.97 -2.76 7.72
CA TYR A 130 9.19 -3.44 7.24
C TYR A 130 9.85 -4.29 8.33
N LYS A 131 9.93 -3.79 9.57
CA LYS A 131 10.46 -4.58 10.70
C LYS A 131 9.62 -5.83 10.94
N GLU A 132 8.30 -5.71 10.89
CA GLU A 132 7.41 -6.87 11.01
C GLU A 132 7.62 -7.88 9.87
N ALA A 133 7.78 -7.39 8.63
CA ALA A 133 8.08 -8.25 7.48
C ALA A 133 9.41 -8.99 7.67
N LEU A 134 10.46 -8.30 8.12
CA LEU A 134 11.77 -8.90 8.39
C LEU A 134 11.69 -9.99 9.47
N LEU A 135 10.89 -9.80 10.53
CA LEU A 135 10.70 -10.82 11.58
C LEU A 135 10.00 -12.09 11.07
N LYS A 136 9.16 -11.96 10.03
CA LYS A 136 8.42 -13.08 9.42
C LYS A 136 9.18 -13.71 8.24
N THR A 137 10.24 -13.07 7.78
CA THR A 137 11.01 -13.50 6.61
C THR A 137 11.94 -14.66 6.95
N THR A 138 11.94 -15.69 6.12
CA THR A 138 12.86 -16.83 6.24
C THR A 138 13.63 -17.12 4.97
N SER A 139 13.18 -16.63 3.80
CA SER A 139 13.83 -16.89 2.52
C SER A 139 14.83 -15.79 2.14
N PRO A 140 15.93 -16.13 1.45
CA PRO A 140 16.87 -15.15 0.88
C PRO A 140 16.18 -14.14 -0.03
N TYR A 141 15.25 -14.63 -0.86
CA TYR A 141 14.53 -13.84 -1.84
C TYR A 141 13.66 -12.76 -1.19
N ASP A 142 12.96 -13.09 -0.10
CA ASP A 142 12.13 -12.11 0.62
C ASP A 142 12.99 -11.03 1.28
N TYR A 143 14.15 -11.40 1.86
CA TYR A 143 15.10 -10.43 2.39
C TYR A 143 15.64 -9.53 1.27
N LEU A 144 16.04 -10.11 0.14
CA LEU A 144 16.50 -9.40 -1.05
C LEU A 144 15.47 -8.35 -1.49
N CYS A 145 14.21 -8.74 -1.68
CA CYS A 145 13.18 -7.79 -2.08
C CYS A 145 12.95 -6.65 -1.06
N ILE A 146 13.03 -6.92 0.24
CA ILE A 146 12.94 -5.86 1.26
C ILE A 146 14.14 -4.92 1.15
N ALA A 147 15.34 -5.44 0.92
CA ALA A 147 16.55 -4.63 0.77
C ALA A 147 16.47 -3.70 -0.47
N GLU A 148 15.94 -4.19 -1.58
CA GLU A 148 15.68 -3.41 -2.80
C GLU A 148 14.66 -2.29 -2.53
N SER A 149 13.54 -2.62 -1.87
CA SER A 149 12.56 -1.61 -1.45
C SER A 149 13.19 -0.52 -0.58
N LEU A 150 14.04 -0.89 0.37
CA LEU A 150 14.74 0.07 1.24
C LEU A 150 15.69 0.99 0.46
N CYS A 151 16.28 0.54 -0.65
CA CYS A 151 17.13 1.37 -1.50
C CYS A 151 16.37 2.37 -2.37
N ASN A 152 15.08 2.14 -2.62
CA ASN A 152 14.33 2.92 -3.59
C ASN A 152 14.28 4.42 -3.20
N LYS A 153 14.73 5.26 -4.15
CA LYS A 153 14.86 6.72 -4.00
C LYS A 153 13.55 7.46 -3.74
N ASP A 154 12.42 6.90 -4.18
CA ASP A 154 11.08 7.49 -4.03
C ASP A 154 10.40 6.98 -2.74
N MET A 155 11.03 6.03 -2.04
CA MET A 155 10.57 5.45 -0.79
C MET A 155 11.44 5.90 0.41
N LEU A 156 11.96 4.96 1.21
CA LEU A 156 12.78 5.31 2.38
C LEU A 156 14.21 5.74 2.02
N ASN A 157 14.73 5.27 0.88
CA ASN A 157 16.13 5.47 0.45
C ASN A 157 17.14 5.24 1.59
N ASP A 158 16.91 4.20 2.40
CA ASP A 158 17.71 3.86 3.57
C ASP A 158 18.73 2.79 3.19
N LYS A 159 19.73 3.18 2.40
CA LYS A 159 20.79 2.28 1.91
C LYS A 159 21.61 1.64 3.04
N VAL A 160 21.70 2.30 4.20
CA VAL A 160 22.35 1.75 5.39
C VAL A 160 21.53 0.56 5.92
N TRP A 161 20.22 0.74 6.09
CA TRP A 161 19.36 -0.36 6.52
C TRP A 161 19.28 -1.45 5.46
N ALA A 162 19.17 -1.10 4.17
CA ALA A 162 19.19 -2.05 3.07
C ALA A 162 20.45 -2.95 3.12
N LYS A 163 21.63 -2.37 3.36
CA LYS A 163 22.89 -3.12 3.51
C LYS A 163 22.82 -4.15 4.64
N GLU A 164 22.18 -3.84 5.75
CA GLU A 164 21.96 -4.82 6.83
C GLU A 164 20.97 -5.93 6.41
N VAL A 165 19.93 -5.60 5.64
CA VAL A 165 18.98 -6.61 5.13
C VAL A 165 19.61 -7.51 4.07
N TYR A 166 20.46 -6.98 3.17
CA TYR A 166 21.25 -7.79 2.24
C TYR A 166 22.13 -8.82 2.97
N LYS A 167 22.74 -8.45 4.10
CA LYS A 167 23.49 -9.43 4.92
C LYS A 167 22.60 -10.54 5.48
N LEU A 168 21.35 -10.25 5.82
CA LEU A 168 20.38 -11.27 6.22
C LEU A 168 20.02 -12.19 5.05
N ALA A 169 19.85 -11.64 3.85
CA ALA A 169 19.63 -12.43 2.63
C ALA A 169 20.79 -13.41 2.37
N ILE A 170 22.05 -12.92 2.45
CA ILE A 170 23.26 -13.74 2.30
C ILE A 170 23.29 -14.85 3.35
N LYS A 171 23.01 -14.51 4.63
CA LYS A 171 23.00 -15.50 5.72
C LYS A 171 21.92 -16.57 5.54
N ALA A 172 20.79 -16.22 4.94
CA ALA A 172 19.71 -17.15 4.66
C ALA A 172 19.95 -18.00 3.41
N SER A 173 20.91 -17.62 2.56
CA SER A 173 21.18 -18.26 1.27
C SER A 173 21.55 -19.73 1.48
N SER A 174 21.22 -20.57 0.50
CA SER A 174 21.43 -22.02 0.56
C SER A 174 22.14 -22.60 -0.64
N ASN A 175 22.35 -21.79 -1.68
CA ASN A 175 22.94 -22.17 -2.94
C ASN A 175 23.60 -20.94 -3.62
N SER A 176 24.35 -21.20 -4.68
CA SER A 176 25.03 -20.17 -5.47
C SER A 176 24.06 -19.18 -6.13
N ASP A 177 22.87 -19.64 -6.53
CA ASP A 177 21.91 -18.83 -7.27
C ASP A 177 21.33 -17.72 -6.37
N ASP A 178 21.08 -18.03 -5.08
CA ASP A 178 20.69 -17.05 -4.07
C ASP A 178 21.76 -15.95 -3.95
N LEU A 179 23.04 -16.35 -3.84
CA LEU A 179 24.17 -15.42 -3.70
C LEU A 179 24.38 -14.58 -4.96
N GLU A 180 24.24 -15.18 -6.14
CA GLU A 180 24.31 -14.49 -7.43
C GLU A 180 23.22 -13.42 -7.54
N ALA A 181 21.96 -13.75 -7.23
CA ALA A 181 20.86 -12.79 -7.26
C ALA A 181 21.11 -11.59 -6.32
N ILE A 182 21.61 -11.86 -5.11
CA ILE A 182 21.96 -10.82 -4.14
C ILE A 182 23.13 -9.97 -4.65
N ALA A 183 24.18 -10.59 -5.19
CA ALA A 183 25.36 -9.89 -5.70
C ALA A 183 24.99 -8.96 -6.87
N GLN A 184 24.19 -9.44 -7.81
CA GLN A 184 23.69 -8.65 -8.93
C GLN A 184 22.92 -7.42 -8.42
N SER A 185 21.99 -7.63 -7.49
CA SER A 185 21.18 -6.55 -6.93
C SER A 185 22.00 -5.51 -6.16
N VAL A 186 23.02 -5.92 -5.40
CA VAL A 186 23.95 -5.02 -4.69
C VAL A 186 24.75 -4.12 -5.65
N ALA A 187 25.09 -4.60 -6.84
CA ALA A 187 25.84 -3.84 -7.84
C ALA A 187 25.00 -2.78 -8.56
N LEU A 188 23.67 -2.87 -8.55
CA LEU A 188 22.79 -1.95 -9.26
C LEU A 188 22.88 -0.51 -8.71
N GLU A 189 22.86 0.48 -9.61
CA GLU A 189 22.97 1.91 -9.27
C GLU A 189 21.80 2.37 -8.39
N GLU A 190 20.60 1.90 -8.70
CA GLU A 190 19.37 2.15 -7.96
C GLU A 190 19.38 1.54 -6.55
N ASN A 191 20.26 0.56 -6.31
CA ASN A 191 20.43 -0.12 -5.04
C ASN A 191 21.64 0.41 -4.28
N LEU A 192 22.64 -0.42 -4.00
CA LEU A 192 23.82 0.00 -3.24
C LEU A 192 24.95 0.54 -4.10
N ASN A 193 24.97 0.22 -5.40
CA ASN A 193 26.06 0.54 -6.31
C ASN A 193 27.44 0.14 -5.75
N ASP A 194 27.51 -1.04 -5.11
CA ASP A 194 28.69 -1.53 -4.38
C ASP A 194 29.30 -2.71 -5.14
N GLU A 195 29.94 -2.44 -6.29
CA GLU A 195 30.57 -3.45 -7.15
C GLU A 195 31.64 -4.26 -6.39
N GLU A 196 32.39 -3.62 -5.48
CA GLU A 196 33.41 -4.30 -4.68
C GLU A 196 32.77 -5.34 -3.76
N TRP A 197 31.67 -4.99 -3.08
CA TRP A 197 30.96 -5.94 -2.24
C TRP A 197 30.25 -7.03 -3.06
N SER A 198 29.64 -6.66 -4.19
CA SER A 198 29.05 -7.62 -5.14
C SER A 198 30.06 -8.71 -5.54
N ASN A 199 31.27 -8.33 -5.94
CA ASN A 199 32.33 -9.27 -6.29
C ASN A 199 32.74 -10.18 -5.12
N LYS A 200 32.73 -9.67 -3.88
CA LYS A 200 32.97 -10.49 -2.68
C LYS A 200 31.87 -11.53 -2.50
N ILE A 201 30.60 -11.16 -2.73
CA ILE A 201 29.45 -12.08 -2.63
C ILE A 201 29.55 -13.18 -3.70
N PHE A 202 29.88 -12.83 -4.95
CA PHE A 202 30.11 -13.82 -6.02
C PHE A 202 31.20 -14.85 -5.69
N SER A 203 32.19 -14.47 -4.90
CA SER A 203 33.28 -15.37 -4.49
C SER A 203 32.96 -16.23 -3.26
N MET A 204 31.77 -16.08 -2.65
CA MET A 204 31.37 -16.88 -1.50
C MET A 204 31.05 -18.31 -1.94
N ASN A 205 31.54 -19.28 -1.17
CA ASN A 205 31.20 -20.69 -1.33
C ASN A 205 30.12 -21.08 -0.31
N ILE A 206 29.09 -21.78 -0.76
CA ILE A 206 27.97 -22.28 0.07
C ILE A 206 27.63 -23.73 -0.27
#